data_AF-A0A351UMR7-F1
#
_entry.id   AF-A0A351UMR7-F1
#
_cell.length_a   1.000
_cell.length_b   1.000
_cell.length_c   1.000
_cell.angle_alpha   90.00
_cell.angle_beta   90.00
_cell.angle_gamma   90.00
#
_symmetry.space_group_name_H-M   'P 1'
#
loop_
_entity.id
_entity.type
_entity.pdbx_description
1 polymer ?
#
loop_
_entity_poly.entity_id
_entity_poly.type
_entity_poly.pdbx_seq_one_letter_code
_entity_poly.pdbx_strand_id
1 'polypeptide(L)'
;MTEKEPQRGSHAVKALALLPLLLMGAGVWYYLRQHAVVETPSSSSAAFPGQKAPGGEPGPAAKKTVVPPGLEPAPLLALDIRGSEEFKSQVTHALKLIWAADREDFLAIKNSLSAIRNEDKTDFYMDNGRPVAAISKKHAFRSLTWCAGIIAHQAWHASYAMTTKKKNKLPPPLPGQKYERQFDANPMKVNYKGLEDIFEMESRASAFQLKVLKLVGAPASETGPVFRRAPRDFDTAHDGNYALKP
;
A
#
# COMPACT_ATOMS: atom_id res chain seq x y z
N MET A 1 50.80 48.37 32.42
CA MET A 1 50.89 47.06 33.09
C MET A 1 49.47 46.59 33.34
N THR A 2 49.00 45.61 32.57
CA THR A 2 47.65 45.04 32.68
C THR A 2 47.81 43.61 33.16
N GLU A 3 47.44 43.36 34.42
CA GLU A 3 47.38 42.02 35.00
C GLU A 3 46.29 41.21 34.31
N LYS A 4 46.69 40.08 33.73
CA LYS A 4 45.76 39.09 33.17
C LYS A 4 45.28 38.19 34.29
N GLU A 5 44.00 38.31 34.62
CA GLU A 5 43.32 37.46 35.57
C GLU A 5 43.23 36.01 35.03
N PRO A 6 43.60 34.98 35.82
CA PRO A 6 43.62 33.61 35.34
C PRO A 6 42.21 33.03 35.23
N GLN A 7 41.77 32.75 34.00
CA GLN A 7 40.56 31.97 33.70
C GLN A 7 40.70 30.51 34.18
N ARG A 8 40.55 30.26 35.47
CA ARG A 8 40.37 28.91 36.03
C ARG A 8 38.94 28.77 36.53
N GLY A 9 38.12 28.00 35.80
CA GLY A 9 36.87 27.50 36.39
C GLY A 9 35.75 27.02 35.45
N SER A 10 35.71 27.41 34.17
CA SER A 10 34.47 27.17 33.38
C SER A 10 34.27 25.72 32.92
N HIS A 11 35.34 24.93 32.76
CA HIS A 11 35.24 23.58 32.19
C HIS A 11 34.73 22.53 33.18
N ALA A 12 35.10 22.64 34.47
CA ALA A 12 34.64 21.70 35.50
C ALA A 12 33.12 21.83 35.76
N VAL A 13 32.60 23.07 35.77
CA VAL A 13 31.18 23.35 35.96
C VAL A 13 30.35 22.84 34.76
N LYS A 14 30.86 23.01 33.54
CA LYS A 14 30.20 22.50 32.32
C LYS A 14 30.17 20.97 32.27
N ALA A 15 31.22 20.31 32.74
CA ALA A 15 31.27 18.85 32.81
C ALA A 15 30.27 18.30 33.85
N LEU A 16 30.16 18.94 35.01
CA LEU A 16 29.19 18.57 36.06
C LEU A 16 27.74 18.78 35.61
N ALA A 17 27.46 19.78 34.79
CA ALA A 17 26.12 20.05 34.27
C ALA A 17 25.58 18.95 33.32
N LEU A 18 26.45 18.15 32.70
CA LEU A 18 26.05 17.06 31.79
C LEU A 18 25.83 15.71 32.50
N LEU A 19 26.24 15.59 33.76
CA LEU A 19 26.14 14.34 34.53
C LEU A 19 24.69 13.82 34.70
N PRO A 20 23.66 14.66 34.93
CA PRO A 20 22.27 14.19 35.04
C PRO A 20 21.73 13.59 33.74
N LEU A 21 22.10 14.17 32.59
CA LEU A 21 21.69 13.68 31.26
C LEU A 21 22.30 12.30 30.97
N LEU A 22 23.57 12.10 31.33
CA LEU A 22 24.24 10.81 31.21
C LEU A 22 23.58 9.74 32.09
N LEU A 23 23.22 10.08 33.33
CA LEU A 23 22.53 9.17 34.25
C LEU A 23 21.12 8.80 33.76
N MET A 24 20.37 9.75 33.20
CA MET A 24 19.06 9.44 32.60
C MET A 24 19.20 8.54 31.36
N GLY A 25 20.17 8.81 30.49
CA GLY A 25 20.45 7.95 29.32
C GLY A 25 20.81 6.52 29.72
N ALA A 26 21.66 6.35 30.72
CA ALA A 26 22.01 5.04 31.27
C ALA A 26 20.80 4.32 31.89
N GLY A 27 19.93 5.04 32.60
CA GLY A 27 18.71 4.50 33.19
C GLY A 27 17.71 3.99 32.16
N VAL A 28 17.46 4.77 31.09
CA VAL A 28 16.57 4.35 29.99
C VAL A 28 17.13 3.13 29.26
N TRP A 29 18.43 3.12 28.97
CA TRP A 29 19.08 1.97 28.34
C TRP A 29 18.99 0.70 29.20
N TYR A 30 19.22 0.81 30.51
CA TYR A 30 19.09 -0.30 31.44
C TYR A 30 17.66 -0.85 31.50
N TYR A 31 16.66 0.04 31.57
CA TYR A 31 15.24 -0.33 31.57
C TYR A 31 14.85 -1.09 30.29
N LEU A 32 15.26 -0.57 29.12
CA LEU A 32 15.01 -1.23 27.83
C LEU A 32 15.70 -2.59 27.75
N ARG A 33 16.89 -2.75 28.33
CA ARG A 33 17.59 -4.04 28.36
C ARG A 33 16.91 -5.06 29.27
N GLN A 34 16.36 -4.64 30.41
CA GLN A 34 15.63 -5.55 31.30
C GLN A 34 14.27 -5.97 30.73
N HIS A 35 13.62 -5.09 29.97
CA HIS A 35 12.32 -5.36 29.34
C HIS A 35 12.41 -5.72 27.86
N ALA A 36 13.62 -5.99 27.35
CA ALA A 36 13.79 -6.60 26.05
C ALA A 36 13.19 -8.00 26.16
N VAL A 37 11.95 -8.13 25.69
CA VAL A 37 11.27 -9.42 25.54
C VAL A 37 12.20 -10.27 24.69
N VAL A 38 12.76 -11.31 25.31
CA VAL A 38 13.49 -12.35 24.59
C VAL A 38 12.47 -12.97 23.67
N GLU A 39 12.45 -12.51 22.42
CA GLU A 39 11.73 -13.19 21.35
C GLU A 39 12.34 -14.58 21.26
N THR A 40 11.67 -15.54 21.90
CA THR A 40 12.00 -16.94 21.77
C THR A 40 11.92 -17.27 20.28
N PRO A 41 13.00 -17.76 19.66
CA PRO A 41 12.92 -18.23 18.29
C PRO A 41 11.85 -19.32 18.25
N SER A 42 10.76 -19.05 17.54
CA SER A 42 9.65 -19.98 17.31
C SER A 42 10.16 -21.15 16.46
N SER A 43 10.87 -22.07 17.11
CA SER A 43 11.17 -23.39 16.59
C SER A 43 9.97 -24.30 16.84
N SER A 44 9.04 -24.33 15.89
CA SER A 44 7.94 -25.29 15.85
C SER A 44 7.97 -26.08 14.53
N SER A 45 9.01 -26.89 14.37
CA SER A 45 8.89 -28.17 13.64
C SER A 45 8.63 -29.27 14.67
N ALA A 46 7.39 -29.33 15.17
CA ALA A 46 6.91 -30.48 15.92
C ALA A 46 6.37 -31.50 14.89
N ALA A 47 7.21 -32.47 14.55
CA ALA A 47 6.76 -33.70 13.93
C ALA A 47 5.81 -34.41 14.91
N PHE A 48 4.52 -34.49 14.57
CA PHE A 48 3.55 -35.31 15.27
C PHE A 48 3.81 -36.79 14.95
N PRO A 49 4.11 -37.66 15.94
CA PRO A 49 4.13 -39.09 15.73
C PRO A 49 2.73 -39.66 15.93
N GLY A 50 2.18 -40.24 14.86
CA GLY A 50 1.25 -41.37 14.92
C GLY A 50 -0.10 -41.14 15.61
N GLN A 51 -1.03 -40.47 14.91
CA GLN A 51 -2.46 -40.68 15.19
C GLN A 51 -2.99 -41.71 14.20
N LYS A 52 -3.19 -42.93 14.72
CA LYS A 52 -3.77 -44.07 14.01
C LYS A 52 -5.26 -43.77 13.76
N ALA A 53 -5.64 -43.59 12.51
CA ALA A 53 -7.02 -43.33 12.11
C ALA A 53 -7.92 -44.54 12.46
N PRO A 54 -9.08 -44.36 13.12
CA PRO A 54 -10.11 -45.38 13.18
C PRO A 54 -10.77 -45.51 11.80
N GLY A 55 -10.89 -46.75 11.33
CA GLY A 55 -11.56 -47.10 10.08
C GLY A 55 -13.01 -46.63 10.09
N GLY A 56 -13.28 -45.57 9.33
CA GLY A 56 -14.62 -45.12 8.99
C GLY A 56 -15.08 -45.82 7.71
N GLU A 57 -16.28 -46.41 7.79
CA GLU A 57 -16.99 -47.08 6.71
C GLU A 57 -17.12 -46.19 5.45
N PRO A 58 -17.18 -46.79 4.24
CA PRO A 58 -17.37 -46.06 2.99
C PRO A 58 -18.76 -45.42 2.94
N GLY A 59 -18.82 -44.14 3.27
CA GLY A 59 -20.01 -43.31 3.05
C GLY A 59 -20.38 -43.22 1.57
N PRO A 60 -21.68 -43.09 1.24
CA PRO A 60 -22.18 -43.11 -0.13
C PRO A 60 -21.51 -42.00 -0.95
N ALA A 61 -21.02 -42.39 -2.14
CA ALA A 61 -20.33 -41.55 -3.09
C ALA A 61 -21.09 -40.24 -3.32
N ALA A 62 -20.53 -39.14 -2.79
CA ALA A 62 -20.99 -37.80 -3.10
C ALA A 62 -20.94 -37.63 -4.62
N LYS A 63 -22.11 -37.48 -5.24
CA LYS A 63 -22.25 -37.16 -6.65
C LYS A 63 -21.40 -35.92 -6.92
N LYS A 64 -20.32 -36.10 -7.69
CA LYS A 64 -19.54 -34.99 -8.25
C LYS A 64 -20.51 -34.18 -9.11
N THR A 65 -21.01 -33.07 -8.59
CA THR A 65 -21.65 -32.05 -9.39
C THR A 65 -20.57 -31.52 -10.33
N VAL A 66 -20.58 -32.01 -11.57
CA VAL A 66 -19.74 -31.48 -12.65
C VAL A 66 -20.30 -30.09 -12.95
N VAL A 67 -19.77 -29.08 -12.26
CA VAL A 67 -20.02 -27.69 -12.61
C VAL A 67 -19.41 -27.47 -14.00
N PRO A 68 -20.19 -27.06 -15.01
CA PRO A 68 -19.68 -26.86 -16.35
C PRO A 68 -18.52 -25.85 -16.32
N PRO A 69 -17.42 -26.10 -17.04
CA PRO A 69 -16.30 -25.17 -17.14
C PRO A 69 -16.73 -23.96 -17.98
N GLY A 70 -17.25 -22.93 -17.32
CA GLY A 70 -17.57 -21.66 -17.97
C GLY A 70 -18.70 -20.92 -17.26
N LEU A 71 -18.37 -19.78 -16.65
CA LEU A 71 -19.28 -18.79 -16.05
C LEU A 71 -19.99 -19.20 -14.76
N GLU A 72 -19.24 -19.55 -13.72
CA GLU A 72 -19.63 -19.03 -12.41
C GLU A 72 -19.15 -17.57 -12.37
N PRO A 73 -20.05 -16.55 -12.35
CA PRO A 73 -19.64 -15.18 -12.15
C PRO A 73 -19.04 -15.10 -10.74
N ALA A 74 -17.72 -15.25 -10.66
CA ALA A 74 -16.97 -15.11 -9.42
C ALA A 74 -17.49 -13.85 -8.73
N PRO A 75 -17.93 -13.94 -7.46
CA PRO A 75 -18.62 -12.85 -6.79
C PRO A 75 -17.81 -11.57 -6.97
N LEU A 76 -18.34 -10.65 -7.77
CA LEU A 76 -17.67 -9.45 -8.29
C LEU A 76 -17.30 -8.41 -7.20
N LEU A 77 -17.31 -8.83 -5.93
CA LEU A 77 -17.25 -7.99 -4.74
C LEU A 77 -16.09 -8.36 -3.80
N ALA A 78 -15.31 -9.39 -4.09
CA ALA A 78 -14.11 -9.72 -3.33
C ALA A 78 -12.87 -9.18 -4.04
N LEU A 79 -12.11 -8.33 -3.35
CA LEU A 79 -10.82 -7.82 -3.83
C LEU A 79 -9.82 -8.98 -3.88
N ASP A 80 -9.26 -9.28 -5.05
CA ASP A 80 -8.34 -10.40 -5.25
C ASP A 80 -6.91 -10.02 -4.83
N ILE A 81 -6.37 -10.63 -3.78
CA ILE A 81 -5.02 -10.35 -3.28
C ILE A 81 -4.07 -11.49 -3.67
N ARG A 82 -3.15 -11.22 -4.59
CA ARG A 82 -2.18 -12.21 -5.11
C ARG A 82 -0.76 -11.92 -4.63
N GLY A 83 -0.07 -12.93 -4.14
CA GLY A 83 1.30 -12.83 -3.64
C GLY A 83 1.61 -13.93 -2.62
N SER A 84 2.73 -13.77 -1.91
CA SER A 84 3.06 -14.62 -0.75
C SER A 84 2.02 -14.46 0.38
N GLU A 85 1.93 -15.45 1.26
CA GLU A 85 1.01 -15.38 2.42
C GLU A 85 1.33 -14.20 3.34
N GLU A 86 2.60 -13.86 3.52
CA GLU A 86 3.03 -12.66 4.26
C GLU A 86 2.50 -11.37 3.61
N PHE A 87 2.57 -11.27 2.28
CA PHE A 87 2.05 -10.12 1.55
C PHE A 87 0.53 -10.03 1.67
N LYS A 88 -0.18 -11.16 1.53
CA LYS A 88 -1.63 -11.21 1.72
C LYS A 88 -2.03 -10.76 3.11
N SER A 89 -1.30 -11.23 4.14
CA SER A 89 -1.49 -10.81 5.53
C SER A 89 -1.28 -9.31 5.70
N GLN A 90 -0.17 -8.78 5.19
CA GLN A 90 0.17 -7.35 5.26
C GLN A 90 -0.89 -6.47 4.58
N VAL A 91 -1.29 -6.79 3.35
CA VAL A 91 -2.33 -6.06 2.60
C VAL A 91 -3.68 -6.17 3.33
N THR A 92 -4.02 -7.35 3.85
CA THR A 92 -5.26 -7.56 4.60
C THR A 92 -5.29 -6.70 5.87
N HIS A 93 -4.19 -6.63 6.61
CA HIS A 93 -4.11 -5.80 7.81
C HIS A 93 -4.14 -4.30 7.47
N ALA A 94 -3.46 -3.87 6.41
CA ALA A 94 -3.55 -2.50 5.92
C ALA A 94 -4.99 -2.11 5.54
N LEU A 95 -5.72 -2.98 4.83
CA LEU A 95 -7.12 -2.77 4.48
C LEU A 95 -8.05 -2.74 5.71
N LYS A 96 -7.83 -3.61 6.70
CA LYS A 96 -8.56 -3.61 7.97
C LYS A 96 -8.35 -2.30 8.74
N LEU A 97 -7.13 -1.78 8.73
CA LEU A 97 -6.78 -0.50 9.36
C LEU A 97 -7.51 0.66 8.70
N ILE A 98 -7.58 0.71 7.36
CA ILE A 98 -8.40 1.72 6.65
C ILE A 98 -9.88 1.56 7.02
N TRP A 99 -10.40 0.33 7.00
CA TRP A 99 -11.81 0.06 7.34
C TRP A 99 -12.18 0.50 8.76
N ALA A 100 -11.28 0.29 9.72
CA ALA A 100 -11.47 0.71 11.11
C ALA A 100 -11.42 2.24 11.28
N ALA A 101 -10.61 2.93 10.48
CA ALA A 101 -10.47 4.38 10.53
C ALA A 101 -11.59 5.13 9.80
N ASP A 102 -11.92 4.71 8.57
CA ASP A 102 -12.95 5.31 7.74
C ASP A 102 -13.56 4.27 6.76
N ARG A 103 -14.83 3.95 6.98
CA ARG A 103 -15.56 2.96 6.18
C ARG A 103 -15.80 3.44 4.74
N GLU A 104 -16.00 4.73 4.52
CA GLU A 104 -16.29 5.28 3.20
C GLU A 104 -15.05 5.21 2.30
N ASP A 105 -13.90 5.61 2.83
CA ASP A 105 -12.62 5.51 2.11
C ASP A 105 -12.28 4.05 1.80
N PHE A 106 -12.52 3.12 2.73
CA PHE A 106 -12.36 1.67 2.47
C PHE A 106 -13.26 1.19 1.32
N LEU A 107 -14.54 1.59 1.31
CA LEU A 107 -15.47 1.20 0.24
C LEU A 107 -15.08 1.83 -1.09
N ALA A 108 -14.59 3.08 -1.10
CA ALA A 108 -14.07 3.73 -2.29
C ALA A 108 -12.88 2.95 -2.87
N ILE A 109 -11.94 2.52 -2.03
CA ILE A 109 -10.79 1.68 -2.44
C ILE A 109 -11.28 0.35 -3.00
N LYS A 110 -12.15 -0.35 -2.27
CA LYS A 110 -12.71 -1.65 -2.67
C LYS A 110 -13.44 -1.59 -4.01
N ASN A 111 -14.18 -0.51 -4.27
CA ASN A 111 -14.91 -0.32 -5.53
C ASN A 111 -14.00 0.12 -6.68
N SER A 112 -12.81 0.64 -6.37
CA SER A 112 -11.86 1.15 -7.35
C SER A 112 -10.87 0.10 -7.84
N LEU A 113 -10.54 -0.89 -7.00
CA LEU A 113 -9.57 -1.95 -7.32
C LEU A 113 -10.26 -3.31 -7.50
N SER A 114 -9.79 -4.08 -8.48
CA SER A 114 -10.22 -5.46 -8.67
C SER A 114 -9.24 -6.46 -8.05
N ALA A 115 -7.94 -6.13 -8.08
CA ALA A 115 -6.89 -6.96 -7.54
C ALA A 115 -5.72 -6.13 -7.00
N ILE A 116 -5.02 -6.67 -6.00
CA ILE A 116 -3.75 -6.18 -5.48
C ILE A 116 -2.72 -7.30 -5.65
N ARG A 117 -1.60 -7.01 -6.33
CA ARG A 117 -0.56 -7.99 -6.67
C ARG A 117 0.79 -7.62 -6.07
N ASN A 118 1.50 -8.62 -5.58
CA ASN A 118 2.91 -8.49 -5.24
C ASN A 118 3.76 -8.59 -6.51
N GLU A 119 4.43 -7.51 -6.89
CA GLU A 119 5.29 -7.44 -8.08
C GLU A 119 6.64 -6.82 -7.73
N ASP A 120 7.57 -6.72 -8.68
CA ASP A 120 8.90 -6.15 -8.42
C ASP A 120 8.87 -4.62 -8.28
N LYS A 121 7.87 -3.99 -8.90
CA LYS A 121 7.62 -2.55 -8.85
C LYS A 121 6.21 -2.25 -8.35
N THR A 122 6.08 -1.08 -7.76
CA THR A 122 4.81 -0.50 -7.36
C THR A 122 4.29 0.28 -8.58
N ASP A 123 3.10 -0.05 -9.07
CA ASP A 123 2.48 0.59 -10.24
C ASP A 123 0.96 0.36 -10.26
N PHE A 124 0.26 1.08 -11.14
CA PHE A 124 -1.14 0.83 -11.47
C PHE A 124 -1.30 0.51 -12.95
N TYR A 125 -2.07 -0.54 -13.24
CA TYR A 125 -2.42 -0.90 -14.61
C TYR A 125 -3.81 -1.55 -14.71
N MET A 126 -4.27 -1.73 -15.95
CA MET A 126 -5.52 -2.40 -16.27
C MET A 126 -5.25 -3.80 -16.82
N ASP A 127 -5.57 -4.85 -16.06
CA ASP A 127 -5.48 -6.24 -16.53
C ASP A 127 -6.84 -6.68 -17.07
N ASN A 128 -6.93 -6.89 -18.38
CA ASN A 128 -8.19 -7.28 -19.05
C ASN A 128 -9.36 -6.33 -18.71
N GLY A 129 -9.06 -5.03 -18.64
CA GLY A 129 -10.03 -3.98 -18.30
C GLY A 129 -10.35 -3.87 -16.80
N ARG A 130 -9.69 -4.66 -15.95
CA ARG A 130 -9.86 -4.61 -14.50
C ARG A 130 -8.70 -3.85 -13.85
N PRO A 131 -8.96 -2.91 -12.92
CA PRO A 131 -7.92 -2.13 -12.28
C PRO A 131 -7.12 -3.00 -11.30
N VAL A 132 -5.79 -3.02 -11.48
CA VAL A 132 -4.85 -3.77 -10.65
C VAL A 132 -3.84 -2.81 -10.02
N ALA A 133 -3.67 -2.91 -8.71
CA ALA A 133 -2.58 -2.26 -8.00
C ALA A 133 -1.43 -3.27 -7.85
N ALA A 134 -0.31 -3.03 -8.53
CA ALA A 134 0.94 -3.73 -8.29
C ALA A 134 1.68 -3.04 -7.16
N ILE A 135 2.13 -3.80 -6.16
CA ILE A 135 2.83 -3.26 -5.01
C ILE A 135 4.12 -4.04 -4.82
N SER A 136 5.25 -3.32 -4.79
CA SER A 136 6.52 -4.00 -4.52
C SER A 136 6.70 -4.38 -3.06
N LYS A 137 7.48 -5.43 -2.80
CA LYS A 137 7.82 -5.89 -1.45
C LYS A 137 8.36 -4.74 -0.58
N LYS A 138 9.20 -3.86 -1.15
CA LYS A 138 9.78 -2.70 -0.44
C LYS A 138 8.71 -1.77 0.12
N HIS A 139 7.62 -1.53 -0.63
CA HIS A 139 6.54 -0.65 -0.18
C HIS A 139 5.51 -1.40 0.68
N ALA A 140 5.22 -2.66 0.37
CA ALA A 140 4.28 -3.47 1.15
C ALA A 140 4.77 -3.66 2.60
N PHE A 141 6.05 -3.98 2.79
CA PHE A 141 6.63 -4.31 4.09
C PHE A 141 7.34 -3.14 4.78
N ARG A 142 7.26 -1.92 4.25
CA ARG A 142 7.84 -0.73 4.90
C ARG A 142 7.19 -0.48 6.27
N SER A 143 5.87 -0.44 6.29
CA SER A 143 5.04 -0.42 7.49
C SER A 143 3.60 -0.69 7.08
N LEU A 144 2.74 -0.99 8.06
CA LEU A 144 1.34 -1.27 7.82
C LEU A 144 0.56 0.00 7.42
N THR A 145 0.86 1.13 8.03
CA THR A 145 0.27 2.44 7.69
C THR A 145 0.74 2.91 6.32
N TRP A 146 2.03 2.74 5.98
CA TRP A 146 2.55 3.06 4.67
C TRP A 146 1.90 2.22 3.57
N CYS A 147 1.76 0.92 3.78
CA CYS A 147 1.08 0.02 2.85
C CYS A 147 -0.38 0.46 2.62
N ALA A 148 -1.10 0.86 3.67
CA ALA A 148 -2.44 1.42 3.55
C ALA A 148 -2.46 2.69 2.68
N GLY A 149 -1.50 3.61 2.88
CA GLY A 149 -1.36 4.80 2.06
C GLY A 149 -1.09 4.50 0.57
N ILE A 150 -0.23 3.53 0.27
CA ILE A 150 0.07 3.10 -1.11
C ILE A 150 -1.16 2.49 -1.78
N ILE A 151 -1.91 1.63 -1.08
CA ILE A 151 -3.17 1.07 -1.60
C ILE A 151 -4.16 2.19 -1.94
N ALA A 152 -4.29 3.19 -1.05
CA ALA A 152 -5.16 4.34 -1.29
C ALA A 152 -4.72 5.16 -2.52
N HIS A 153 -3.41 5.39 -2.66
CA HIS A 153 -2.84 6.08 -3.82
C HIS A 153 -3.21 5.36 -5.13
N GLN A 154 -2.95 4.05 -5.21
CA GLN A 154 -3.25 3.25 -6.41
C GLN A 154 -4.75 3.13 -6.69
N ALA A 155 -5.57 3.03 -5.65
CA ALA A 155 -7.02 3.03 -5.80
C ALA A 155 -7.55 4.35 -6.38
N TRP A 156 -6.93 5.48 -6.02
CA TRP A 156 -7.30 6.77 -6.59
C TRP A 156 -7.02 6.82 -8.10
N HIS A 157 -5.84 6.37 -8.53
CA HIS A 157 -5.50 6.26 -9.96
C HIS A 157 -6.49 5.35 -10.70
N ALA A 158 -6.86 4.22 -10.09
CA ALA A 158 -7.86 3.32 -10.64
C ALA A 158 -9.24 3.98 -10.82
N SER A 159 -9.70 4.69 -9.79
CA SER A 159 -10.97 5.44 -9.84
C SER A 159 -10.94 6.50 -10.94
N TYR A 160 -9.85 7.26 -11.03
CA TYR A 160 -9.66 8.27 -12.06
C TYR A 160 -9.67 7.67 -13.48
N ALA A 161 -8.95 6.57 -13.69
CA ALA A 161 -8.91 5.86 -14.97
C ALA A 161 -10.29 5.29 -15.36
N MET A 162 -11.09 4.82 -14.39
CA MET A 162 -12.44 4.31 -14.66
C MET A 162 -13.45 5.42 -14.95
N THR A 163 -13.36 6.56 -14.27
CA THR A 163 -14.28 7.71 -14.47
C THR A 163 -14.02 8.41 -15.81
N THR A 164 -12.77 8.54 -16.23
CA THR A 164 -12.40 9.11 -17.54
C THR A 164 -12.86 8.22 -18.69
N LYS A 165 -12.73 6.88 -18.59
CA LYS A 165 -13.24 5.94 -19.60
C LYS A 165 -14.76 6.02 -19.79
N LYS A 166 -15.54 6.26 -18.72
CA LYS A 166 -17.00 6.38 -18.83
C LYS A 166 -17.42 7.58 -19.69
N LYS A 167 -16.69 8.69 -19.64
CA LYS A 167 -17.00 9.91 -20.41
C LYS A 167 -16.77 9.74 -21.92
N ASN A 168 -15.89 8.82 -22.32
CA ASN A 168 -15.58 8.55 -23.73
C ASN A 168 -16.48 7.48 -24.37
N LYS A 169 -17.54 7.03 -23.68
CA LYS A 169 -18.53 6.15 -24.28
C LYS A 169 -19.39 6.98 -25.25
N LEU A 170 -19.05 6.93 -26.54
CA LEU A 170 -19.91 7.42 -27.61
C LEU A 170 -21.31 6.83 -27.44
N PRO A 171 -22.39 7.63 -27.63
CA PRO A 171 -23.74 7.10 -27.59
C PRO A 171 -23.89 5.94 -28.57
N PRO A 172 -24.75 4.95 -28.28
CA PRO A 172 -25.02 3.88 -29.23
C PRO A 172 -25.48 4.53 -30.56
N PRO A 173 -25.05 3.97 -31.72
CA PRO A 173 -25.47 4.51 -33.00
C PRO A 173 -27.00 4.47 -33.10
N LEU A 174 -27.59 5.45 -33.79
CA LEU A 174 -29.01 5.43 -34.07
C LEU A 174 -29.35 4.20 -34.92
N PRO A 175 -30.54 3.59 -34.74
CA PRO A 175 -30.98 2.47 -35.58
C PRO A 175 -30.85 2.81 -37.06
N GLY A 176 -30.11 2.00 -37.82
CA GLY A 176 -29.90 2.19 -39.27
C GLY A 176 -28.61 2.93 -39.68
N GLN A 177 -27.85 3.52 -38.74
CA GLN A 177 -26.52 4.06 -39.06
C GLN A 177 -25.46 2.95 -39.04
N LYS A 178 -24.59 2.91 -40.05
CA LYS A 178 -23.44 1.99 -40.09
C LYS A 178 -22.45 2.33 -38.99
N TYR A 179 -22.03 1.32 -38.23
CA TYR A 179 -21.13 1.50 -37.10
C TYR A 179 -19.66 1.40 -37.52
N GLU A 180 -19.08 2.51 -37.97
CA GLU A 180 -17.66 2.60 -38.28
C GLU A 180 -16.87 2.94 -37.00
N ARG A 181 -16.73 1.97 -36.09
CA ARG A 181 -15.88 2.14 -34.89
C ARG A 181 -14.43 1.92 -35.30
N GLN A 182 -13.63 2.99 -35.31
CA GLN A 182 -12.19 2.85 -35.33
C GLN A 182 -11.75 2.27 -33.98
N PHE A 183 -11.37 1.00 -33.96
CA PHE A 183 -10.75 0.39 -32.79
C PHE A 183 -9.33 0.96 -32.69
N ASP A 184 -9.13 1.91 -31.77
CA ASP A 184 -7.77 2.34 -31.44
C ASP A 184 -7.05 1.16 -30.75
N ALA A 185 -5.95 0.69 -31.34
CA ALA A 185 -5.21 -0.48 -30.89
C ALA A 185 -4.57 -0.27 -29.50
N ASN A 186 -4.54 0.98 -29.00
CA ASN A 186 -4.01 1.30 -27.69
C ASN A 186 -5.09 1.91 -26.77
N PRO A 187 -5.90 1.07 -26.08
CA PRO A 187 -6.97 1.52 -25.19
C PRO A 187 -6.48 2.24 -23.91
N MET A 188 -5.17 2.48 -23.79
CA MET A 188 -4.50 3.07 -22.63
C MET A 188 -3.95 4.48 -22.85
N LYS A 189 -4.26 5.17 -23.95
CA LYS A 189 -3.96 6.60 -24.05
C LYS A 189 -4.88 7.39 -23.11
N VAL A 190 -4.47 7.53 -21.85
CA VAL A 190 -4.98 8.62 -21.02
C VAL A 190 -4.53 9.89 -21.74
N ASN A 191 -5.50 10.62 -22.27
CA ASN A 191 -5.23 11.77 -23.12
C ASN A 191 -4.88 12.95 -22.20
N TYR A 192 -3.67 12.93 -21.65
CA TYR A 192 -3.12 14.06 -20.92
C TYR A 192 -2.90 15.19 -21.91
N LYS A 193 -3.51 16.36 -21.66
CA LYS A 193 -3.33 17.53 -22.53
C LYS A 193 -1.95 18.18 -22.32
N GLY A 194 -1.28 17.88 -21.20
CA GLY A 194 0.06 18.36 -20.87
C GLY A 194 0.64 17.67 -19.62
N LEU A 195 1.85 18.05 -19.25
CA LEU A 195 2.54 17.59 -18.03
C LEU A 195 1.80 18.05 -16.76
N GLU A 196 1.13 19.19 -16.83
CA GLU A 196 0.36 19.82 -15.78
C GLU A 196 -0.80 18.93 -15.32
N ASP A 197 -1.48 18.26 -16.26
CA ASP A 197 -2.55 17.30 -15.93
C ASP A 197 -2.01 16.10 -15.15
N ILE A 198 -0.80 15.65 -15.48
CA ILE A 198 -0.13 14.54 -14.79
C ILE A 198 0.24 14.97 -13.36
N PHE A 199 0.80 16.18 -13.22
CA PHE A 199 1.14 16.73 -11.90
C PHE A 199 -0.08 16.95 -11.02
N GLU A 200 -1.18 17.45 -11.59
CA GLU A 200 -2.43 17.63 -10.84
C GLU A 200 -3.01 16.29 -10.40
N MET A 201 -3.02 15.30 -11.31
CA MET A 201 -3.47 13.95 -11.01
C MET A 201 -2.65 13.31 -9.87
N GLU A 202 -1.33 13.34 -9.97
CA GLU A 202 -0.42 12.81 -8.95
C GLU A 202 -0.55 13.56 -7.61
N SER A 203 -0.74 14.89 -7.66
CA SER A 203 -0.97 15.70 -6.47
C SER A 203 -2.28 15.30 -5.76
N ARG A 204 -3.35 15.00 -6.51
CA ARG A 204 -4.62 14.55 -5.94
C ARG A 204 -4.51 13.13 -5.37
N ALA A 205 -3.82 12.23 -6.05
CA ALA A 205 -3.52 10.89 -5.55
C ALA A 205 -2.72 10.95 -4.24
N SER A 206 -1.66 11.77 -4.21
CA SER A 206 -0.84 12.01 -3.02
C SER A 206 -1.62 12.66 -1.87
N ALA A 207 -2.55 13.57 -2.18
CA ALA A 207 -3.43 14.16 -1.17
C ALA A 207 -4.38 13.12 -0.56
N PHE A 208 -4.93 12.20 -1.37
CA PHE A 208 -5.77 11.10 -0.89
C PHE A 208 -4.96 10.11 -0.05
N GLN A 209 -3.74 9.76 -0.49
CA GLN A 209 -2.80 8.99 0.32
C GLN A 209 -2.52 9.64 1.67
N LEU A 210 -2.24 10.95 1.69
CA LEU A 210 -1.97 11.68 2.93
C LEU A 210 -3.20 11.72 3.85
N LYS A 211 -4.41 11.87 3.29
CA LYS A 211 -5.67 11.79 4.04
C LYS A 211 -5.78 10.44 4.75
N VAL A 212 -5.63 9.34 4.01
CA VAL A 212 -5.72 7.98 4.57
C VAL A 212 -4.62 7.75 5.62
N LEU A 213 -3.37 8.14 5.34
CA LEU A 213 -2.28 8.04 6.31
C LEU A 213 -2.58 8.75 7.63
N LYS A 214 -3.15 9.97 7.57
CA LYS A 214 -3.55 10.71 8.78
C LYS A 214 -4.69 10.02 9.52
N LEU A 215 -5.72 9.55 8.81
CA LEU A 215 -6.87 8.86 9.40
C LEU A 215 -6.47 7.60 10.16
N VAL A 216 -5.53 6.83 9.60
CA VAL A 216 -5.08 5.58 10.23
C VAL A 216 -4.00 5.77 11.30
N GLY A 217 -3.64 7.01 11.62
CA GLY A 217 -2.66 7.32 12.66
C GLY A 217 -1.20 7.06 12.24
N ALA A 218 -0.86 7.21 10.96
CA ALA A 218 0.51 7.06 10.49
C ALA A 218 1.45 8.11 11.15
N PRO A 219 2.70 7.72 11.47
CA PRO A 219 3.63 8.64 12.13
C PRO A 219 4.04 9.81 11.23
N ALA A 220 4.54 10.88 11.84
CA ALA A 220 5.05 12.07 11.13
C ALA A 220 6.19 11.74 10.15
N SER A 221 6.97 10.69 10.43
CA SER A 221 8.04 10.19 9.57
C SER A 221 7.53 9.66 8.21
N GLU A 222 6.26 9.25 8.14
CA GLU A 222 5.62 8.76 6.91
C GLU A 222 4.77 9.82 6.23
N THR A 223 4.02 10.60 7.01
CA THR A 223 3.17 11.67 6.46
C THR A 223 3.98 12.88 5.99
N GLY A 224 5.09 13.20 6.67
CA GLY A 224 5.93 14.36 6.37
C GLY A 224 6.54 14.35 4.97
N PRO A 225 7.12 13.23 4.48
CA PRO A 225 7.59 13.12 3.10
C PRO A 225 6.47 13.28 2.06
N VAL A 226 5.30 12.66 2.27
CA VAL A 226 4.16 12.76 1.33
C VAL A 226 3.62 14.19 1.29
N PHE A 227 3.54 14.87 2.44
CA PHE A 227 3.07 16.25 2.54
C PHE A 227 4.01 17.26 1.87
N ARG A 228 5.33 17.07 2.00
CA ARG A 228 6.34 17.97 1.43
C ARG A 228 6.73 17.65 -0.01
N ARG A 229 6.07 16.66 -0.63
CA ARG A 229 6.38 16.21 -1.98
C ARG A 229 6.12 17.34 -2.96
N ALA A 230 7.13 17.66 -3.78
CA ALA A 230 6.96 18.62 -4.86
C ALA A 230 6.10 17.97 -5.97
N PRO A 231 5.23 18.73 -6.66
CA PRO A 231 4.43 18.19 -7.75
C PRO A 231 5.26 17.54 -8.88
N ARG A 232 6.53 17.94 -9.02
CA ARG A 232 7.46 17.48 -10.07
C ARG A 232 8.38 16.34 -9.63
N ASP A 233 8.14 15.76 -8.45
CA ASP A 233 8.96 14.66 -7.94
C ASP A 233 8.49 13.33 -8.56
N PHE A 234 9.24 12.84 -9.55
CA PHE A 234 9.03 11.55 -10.21
C PHE A 234 10.09 10.51 -9.80
N ASP A 235 10.77 10.70 -8.66
CA ASP A 235 11.85 9.79 -8.28
C ASP A 235 11.37 8.33 -8.31
N THR A 236 12.21 7.41 -8.76
CA THR A 236 11.89 5.97 -8.97
C THR A 236 11.42 5.22 -7.73
N ALA A 237 11.49 5.82 -6.55
CA ALA A 237 10.76 5.37 -5.37
C ALA A 237 9.24 5.63 -5.46
N HIS A 238 8.79 6.24 -6.56
CA HIS A 238 7.42 6.51 -6.93
C HIS A 238 6.84 5.40 -7.79
N ASP A 239 5.52 5.33 -7.71
CA ASP A 239 4.64 4.23 -8.01
C ASP A 239 4.21 4.22 -9.49
N GLY A 240 5.13 4.55 -10.41
CA GLY A 240 4.80 4.63 -11.82
C GLY A 240 5.95 5.14 -12.68
N ASN A 241 6.38 4.31 -13.63
CA ASN A 241 7.21 4.78 -14.72
C ASN A 241 6.29 5.43 -15.75
N TYR A 242 6.09 6.75 -15.64
CA TYR A 242 5.37 7.50 -16.67
C TYR A 242 6.20 7.46 -17.95
N ALA A 243 5.88 6.53 -18.85
CA ALA A 243 6.46 6.50 -20.19
C ALA A 243 5.92 7.70 -20.99
N LEU A 244 6.48 8.88 -20.73
CA LEU A 244 6.32 10.06 -21.58
C LEU A 244 7.02 9.72 -22.90
N LYS A 245 6.24 9.42 -23.95
CA LYS A 245 6.79 9.43 -25.30
C LYS A 245 7.04 10.90 -25.67
N PRO A 246 8.29 11.32 -25.88
CA PRO A 246 8.60 12.68 -26.33
C PRO A 246 8.00 12.96 -27.72
#